data_AF-A0A7W0ZW44-F1
#
_entry.id   AF-A0A7W0ZW44-F1
#
_cell.length_a   1.000
_cell.length_b   1.000
_cell.length_c   1.000
_cell.angle_alpha   90.00
_cell.angle_beta   90.00
_cell.angle_gamma   90.00
#
_symmetry.space_group_name_H-M   'P 1'
#
loop_
_entity.id
_entity.type
_entity.pdbx_description
1 polymer ?
#
loop_
_entity_poly.entity_id
_entity_poly.type
_entity_poly.pdbx_seq_one_letter_code
_entity_poly.pdbx_strand_id
1 'polypeptide(L)'
;MAKVESTPLVDAAAEFDTELSSYGRLGELFLKAPLSSVKYLERANQLLGEIASCEERLQQAGQKLVKALAGARDEQEQLAKNVVAHVPAIQQRNTRLQELMGELTGLAGEVGGLNALIQSKADNGDSTASPTVKDARDVSETVLGLSGRAEELAKVAREAEFEELAMQAHALHQRLQAIGKKLAKVGVVGSA
;
A
#
# COMPACT_ATOMS: atom_id res chain seq x y z
N MET A 1 -4.96 2.80 -25.28
CA MET A 1 -3.53 2.88 -24.91
C MET A 1 -3.28 4.27 -24.38
N ALA A 2 -2.90 4.41 -23.11
CA ALA A 2 -2.59 5.72 -22.55
C ALA A 2 -1.43 6.33 -23.33
N LYS A 3 -1.61 7.55 -23.83
CA LYS A 3 -0.56 8.31 -24.50
C LYS A 3 0.50 8.57 -23.44
N VAL A 4 1.66 7.93 -23.56
CA VAL A 4 2.80 8.20 -22.67
C VAL A 4 3.17 9.66 -22.93
N GLU A 5 2.93 10.52 -21.94
CA GLU A 5 3.39 11.90 -22.01
C GLU A 5 4.92 11.89 -22.05
N SER A 6 5.48 12.62 -23.00
CA SER A 6 6.93 12.67 -23.18
C SER A 6 7.54 13.35 -21.95
N THR A 7 8.56 12.73 -21.37
CA THR A 7 9.25 13.31 -20.22
C THR A 7 10.26 14.36 -20.71
N PRO A 8 10.61 15.36 -19.88
CA PRO A 8 11.65 16.33 -20.24
C PRO A 8 12.99 15.67 -20.64
N LEU A 9 13.30 14.49 -20.07
CA LEU A 9 14.47 13.71 -20.43
C LEU A 9 14.37 13.10 -21.83
N VAL A 10 13.21 12.54 -22.19
CA VAL A 10 12.97 11.98 -23.53
C VAL A 10 13.03 13.08 -24.58
N ASP A 11 12.39 14.22 -24.32
CA ASP A 11 12.39 15.36 -25.25
C ASP A 11 13.81 15.90 -25.47
N ALA A 12 14.59 16.10 -24.40
CA ALA A 12 15.96 16.58 -24.50
C ALA A 12 16.89 15.59 -25.21
N ALA A 13 16.70 14.28 -25.01
CA ALA A 13 17.46 13.25 -25.71
C ALA A 13 17.13 13.22 -27.21
N ALA A 14 15.86 13.35 -27.58
CA ALA A 14 15.42 13.41 -28.96
C ALA A 14 15.94 14.66 -29.69
N GLU A 15 15.94 15.81 -29.02
CA GLU A 15 16.51 17.06 -29.56
C GLU A 15 18.02 16.92 -29.81
N PHE A 16 18.76 16.33 -28.85
CA PHE A 16 20.20 16.09 -29.00
C PHE A 16 20.52 15.11 -30.15
N ASP A 17 19.77 14.02 -30.27
CA ASP A 17 19.93 13.03 -31.35
C ASP A 17 19.64 13.63 -32.74
N THR A 18 18.65 14.52 -32.82
CA THR A 18 18.33 15.25 -34.05
C THR A 18 19.49 16.13 -34.51
N GLU A 19 20.14 16.85 -33.59
CA GLU A 19 21.30 17.69 -33.91
C GLU A 19 22.55 16.84 -34.21
N LEU A 20 22.77 15.71 -33.54
CA LEU A 20 23.84 14.76 -33.87
C LEU A 20 23.71 14.24 -35.31
N SER A 21 22.51 13.81 -35.68
CA SER A 21 22.20 13.33 -37.02
C SER A 21 22.42 14.42 -38.08
N SER A 22 22.05 15.67 -37.76
CA SER A 22 22.27 16.83 -38.62
C SER A 22 23.76 17.13 -38.81
N TYR A 23 24.53 17.11 -37.72
CA TYR A 23 25.98 17.31 -37.76
C TYR A 23 26.68 16.24 -38.60
N GLY A 24 26.33 14.96 -38.40
CA GLY A 24 26.88 13.85 -39.18
C GLY A 24 26.62 14.01 -40.69
N ARG A 25 25.38 14.36 -41.07
CA ARG A 25 25.02 14.62 -42.46
C ARG A 25 25.81 15.79 -43.06
N LEU A 26 25.95 16.90 -42.33
CA LEU A 26 26.69 18.07 -42.80
C LEU A 26 28.20 17.77 -42.95
N GLY A 27 28.78 17.05 -41.99
CA GLY A 27 30.17 16.61 -42.05
C GLY A 27 30.44 15.70 -43.25
N GLU A 28 29.55 14.74 -43.52
CA GLU A 28 29.67 13.90 -44.72
C GLU A 28 29.62 14.71 -46.02
N LEU A 29 28.68 15.66 -46.12
CA LEU A 29 28.57 16.52 -47.30
C LEU A 29 29.81 17.38 -47.49
N PHE A 30 30.36 17.92 -46.39
CA PHE A 30 31.57 18.73 -46.42
C PHE A 30 32.80 17.91 -46.86
N LEU A 31 32.98 16.71 -46.30
CA LEU A 31 34.11 15.83 -46.63
C LEU A 31 34.05 15.29 -48.08
N LYS A 32 32.85 15.10 -48.62
CA LYS A 32 32.64 14.62 -50.00
C LYS A 32 32.62 15.75 -51.04
N ALA A 33 32.60 17.02 -50.62
CA ALA A 33 32.53 18.14 -51.55
C ALA A 33 33.86 18.27 -52.34
N PRO A 34 33.82 18.30 -53.68
CA PRO A 34 35.03 18.56 -54.46
C PRO A 34 35.55 19.96 -54.18
N LEU A 35 36.86 20.22 -54.33
CA LEU A 35 37.47 21.54 -54.08
C LEU A 35 38.11 22.13 -55.35
N SER A 36 37.73 21.64 -56.51
CA SER A 36 38.39 21.90 -57.80
C SER A 36 37.93 23.19 -58.51
N SER A 37 36.96 23.92 -57.96
CA SER A 37 36.46 25.17 -58.55
C SER A 37 36.08 26.20 -57.50
N VAL A 38 36.07 27.48 -57.88
CA VAL A 38 35.65 28.60 -57.02
C VAL A 38 34.25 28.34 -56.44
N LYS A 39 33.30 27.91 -57.29
CA LYS A 39 31.93 27.59 -56.86
C LYS A 39 31.90 26.48 -55.81
N TYR A 40 32.78 25.48 -55.94
CA TYR A 40 32.84 24.42 -54.94
C TYR A 40 33.47 24.87 -53.62
N LEU A 41 34.46 25.76 -53.65
CA LEU A 41 35.02 26.38 -52.45
C LEU A 41 33.98 27.25 -51.72
N GLU A 42 33.17 28.02 -52.45
CA GLU A 42 32.04 28.78 -51.87
C GLU A 42 31.05 27.85 -51.18
N ARG A 43 30.70 26.72 -51.81
CA ARG A 43 29.81 25.72 -51.20
C ARG A 43 30.41 25.08 -49.96
N ALA A 44 31.71 24.78 -49.96
CA ALA A 44 32.43 24.26 -48.79
C ALA A 44 32.42 25.27 -47.63
N ASN A 45 32.63 26.55 -47.91
CA ASN A 45 32.54 27.61 -46.90
C ASN A 45 31.13 27.75 -46.32
N GLN A 46 30.09 27.61 -47.15
CA GLN A 46 28.70 27.59 -46.67
C GLN A 46 28.46 26.40 -45.73
N LEU A 47 28.91 25.19 -46.12
CA LEU A 47 28.79 24.00 -45.29
C LEU A 47 29.54 24.15 -43.96
N LEU A 48 30.72 24.78 -43.94
CA LEU A 48 31.44 25.13 -42.71
C LEU A 48 30.61 26.02 -41.79
N GLY A 49 29.93 27.04 -42.32
CA GLY A 49 29.03 27.89 -41.54
C GLY A 49 27.82 27.13 -40.98
N GLU A 50 27.23 26.22 -41.78
CA GLU A 50 26.14 25.34 -41.34
C GLU A 50 26.61 24.36 -40.24
N ILE A 51 27.83 23.82 -40.35
CA ILE A 51 28.45 22.95 -39.33
C ILE A 51 28.65 23.73 -38.02
N ALA A 52 29.27 24.91 -38.07
CA ALA A 52 29.47 25.73 -36.87
C ALA A 52 28.14 26.07 -36.17
N SER A 53 27.11 26.43 -36.94
CA SER A 53 25.77 26.67 -36.41
C SER A 53 25.16 25.40 -35.79
N CYS A 54 25.46 24.22 -36.36
CA CYS A 54 25.02 22.93 -35.83
C CYS A 54 25.73 22.58 -34.52
N GLU A 55 27.01 22.92 -34.37
CA GLU A 55 27.76 22.74 -33.12
C GLU A 55 27.15 23.55 -31.98
N GLU A 56 26.77 24.80 -32.23
CA GLU A 56 26.10 25.64 -31.23
C GLU A 56 24.78 25.03 -30.77
N ARG A 57 23.94 24.55 -31.71
CA ARG A 57 22.67 23.90 -31.37
C ARG A 57 22.90 22.57 -30.63
N LEU A 58 23.89 21.78 -31.04
CA LEU A 58 24.26 20.53 -30.39
C LEU A 58 24.72 20.79 -28.94
N GLN A 59 25.51 21.84 -28.70
CA GLN A 59 25.91 22.24 -27.35
C GLN A 59 24.70 22.62 -26.48
N GLN A 60 23.76 23.40 -27.03
CA GLN A 60 22.53 23.78 -26.33
C GLN A 60 21.67 22.56 -26.00
N ALA A 61 21.47 21.65 -26.96
CA ALA A 61 20.73 20.41 -26.74
C ALA A 61 21.42 19.51 -25.70
N GLY A 62 22.76 19.44 -25.71
CA GLY A 62 23.53 18.71 -24.71
C GLY A 62 23.36 19.27 -23.30
N GLN A 63 23.37 20.60 -23.14
CA GLN A 63 23.10 21.25 -21.85
C GLN A 63 21.68 20.95 -21.35
N LYS A 64 20.68 20.99 -22.24
CA LYS A 64 19.30 20.61 -21.91
C LYS A 64 19.22 19.16 -21.45
N LEU A 65 19.89 18.23 -22.12
CA LEU A 65 19.92 16.81 -21.76
C LEU A 65 20.53 16.59 -20.37
N VAL A 66 21.66 17.23 -20.07
CA VAL A 66 22.29 17.15 -18.74
C VAL A 66 21.36 17.71 -17.66
N LYS A 67 20.70 18.84 -17.92
CA LYS A 67 19.73 19.43 -16.99
C LYS A 67 18.53 18.52 -16.75
N ALA A 68 17.99 17.91 -17.80
CA ALA A 68 16.86 17.00 -17.71
C ALA A 68 17.22 15.72 -16.93
N LEU A 69 18.44 15.19 -17.14
CA LEU A 69 18.95 14.05 -16.38
C LEU A 69 19.12 14.38 -14.89
N ALA A 70 19.65 15.56 -14.57
CA ALA A 70 19.77 16.01 -13.19
C ALA A 70 18.39 16.14 -12.53
N GLY A 71 17.41 16.74 -13.21
CA GLY A 71 16.03 16.83 -12.72
C GLY A 71 15.40 15.46 -12.44
N ALA A 72 15.53 14.51 -13.37
CA ALA A 72 15.03 13.14 -13.18
C ALA A 72 15.70 12.44 -11.98
N ARG A 73 17.01 12.66 -11.77
CA ARG A 73 17.72 12.13 -10.61
C ARG A 73 17.19 12.72 -9.30
N ASP A 74 16.98 14.02 -9.25
CA ASP A 74 16.50 14.71 -8.06
C ASP A 74 15.06 14.27 -7.71
N GLU A 75 14.21 14.09 -8.71
CA GLU A 75 12.86 13.51 -8.54
C GLU A 75 12.92 12.08 -7.97
N GLN A 76 13.81 11.23 -8.51
CA GLN A 76 14.00 9.87 -8.01
C GLN A 76 14.52 9.86 -6.56
N GLU A 77 15.49 10.71 -6.25
CA GLU A 77 16.05 10.84 -4.90
C GLU A 77 14.97 11.29 -3.90
N GLN A 78 14.15 12.26 -4.28
CA GLN A 78 13.05 12.72 -3.44
C GLN A 78 11.99 11.63 -3.25
N LEU A 79 11.63 10.89 -4.29
CA LEU A 79 10.70 9.76 -4.18
C LEU A 79 11.25 8.68 -3.25
N ALA A 80 12.54 8.33 -3.38
CA ALA A 80 13.19 7.37 -2.49
C ALA A 80 13.14 7.81 -1.02
N LYS A 81 13.41 9.10 -0.74
CA LYS A 81 13.27 9.68 0.60
C LYS A 81 11.83 9.55 1.12
N ASN A 82 10.84 9.86 0.29
CA ASN A 82 9.42 9.77 0.66
C ASN A 82 9.02 8.31 0.98
N VAL A 83 9.47 7.35 0.18
CA VAL A 83 9.22 5.92 0.40
C VAL A 83 9.79 5.48 1.75
N VAL A 84 11.06 5.81 2.03
CA VAL A 84 11.71 5.48 3.30
C VAL A 84 11.01 6.16 4.48
N ALA A 85 10.62 7.43 4.33
CA ALA A 85 9.89 8.18 5.36
C ALA A 85 8.51 7.59 5.68
N HIS A 86 7.91 6.83 4.75
CA HIS A 86 6.61 6.19 4.95
C HIS A 86 6.68 4.83 5.66
N VAL A 87 7.86 4.18 5.68
CA VAL A 87 8.05 2.86 6.31
C VAL A 87 7.61 2.81 7.78
N PRO A 88 7.93 3.80 8.65
CA PRO A 88 7.51 3.77 10.05
C PRO A 88 6.00 3.75 10.23
N ALA A 89 5.25 4.47 9.38
CA ALA A 89 3.79 4.47 9.44
C ALA A 89 3.20 3.09 9.10
N ILE A 90 3.76 2.41 8.10
CA ILE A 90 3.38 1.03 7.76
C ILE A 90 3.71 0.08 8.92
N GLN A 91 4.91 0.20 9.51
CA GLN A 91 5.31 -0.64 10.64
C GLN A 91 4.37 -0.44 11.83
N GLN A 92 4.06 0.80 12.19
CA GLN A 92 3.13 1.12 13.27
C GLN A 92 1.74 0.53 13.03
N ARG A 93 1.20 0.68 11.80
CA ARG A 93 -0.10 0.09 11.45
C ARG A 93 -0.07 -1.43 11.49
N ASN A 94 1.00 -2.07 11.02
CA ASN A 94 1.13 -3.52 11.05
C ASN A 94 1.22 -4.06 12.49
N THR A 95 2.00 -3.41 13.35
CA THR A 95 2.06 -3.75 14.79
C THR A 95 0.68 -3.63 15.41
N ARG A 96 -0.03 -2.52 15.14
CA ARG A 96 -1.38 -2.32 15.68
C ARG A 96 -2.36 -3.38 15.19
N LEU A 97 -2.30 -3.75 13.91
CA LEU A 97 -3.11 -4.83 13.35
C LEU A 97 -2.84 -6.16 14.03
N GLN A 98 -1.56 -6.51 14.25
CA GLN A 98 -1.17 -7.76 14.91
C GLN A 98 -1.68 -7.83 16.35
N GLU A 99 -1.59 -6.74 17.10
CA GLU A 99 -2.14 -6.64 18.46
C GLU A 99 -3.64 -6.94 18.47
N LEU A 100 -4.41 -6.23 17.63
CA LEU A 100 -5.87 -6.38 17.59
C LEU A 100 -6.31 -7.75 17.08
N MET A 101 -5.59 -8.34 16.12
CA MET A 101 -5.82 -9.72 15.67
C MET A 101 -5.52 -10.73 16.78
N GLY A 102 -4.47 -10.48 17.57
CA GLY A 102 -4.12 -11.27 18.74
C GLY A 102 -5.24 -11.22 19.79
N GLU A 103 -5.77 -10.03 20.08
CA GLU A 103 -6.91 -9.85 20.98
C GLU A 103 -8.17 -10.57 20.47
N LEU A 104 -8.50 -10.46 19.18
CA LEU A 104 -9.65 -11.15 18.58
C LEU A 104 -9.50 -12.67 18.68
N THR A 105 -8.31 -13.19 18.36
CA THR A 105 -8.01 -14.62 18.43
C THR A 105 -8.09 -15.15 19.86
N GLY A 106 -7.55 -14.38 20.82
CA GLY A 106 -7.67 -14.69 22.24
C GLY A 106 -9.13 -14.77 22.69
N LEU A 107 -9.93 -13.77 22.35
CA LEU A 107 -11.37 -13.77 22.63
C LEU A 107 -12.10 -14.95 22.00
N ALA A 108 -11.83 -15.27 20.74
CA ALA A 108 -12.43 -16.42 20.07
C ALA A 108 -12.05 -17.74 20.76
N GLY A 109 -10.80 -17.87 21.21
CA GLY A 109 -10.32 -19.02 21.98
C GLY A 109 -11.02 -19.17 23.33
N GLU A 110 -11.18 -18.07 24.08
CA GLU A 110 -11.91 -18.06 25.35
C GLU A 110 -13.38 -18.45 25.16
N VAL A 111 -14.03 -17.97 24.09
CA VAL A 111 -15.40 -18.37 23.73
C VAL A 111 -15.48 -19.86 23.36
N GLY A 112 -14.49 -20.38 22.62
CA GLY A 112 -14.40 -21.81 22.31
C GLY A 112 -14.25 -22.67 23.56
N GLY A 113 -13.38 -22.27 24.49
CA GLY A 113 -13.20 -22.94 25.78
C GLY A 113 -14.45 -22.93 26.65
N LEU A 114 -15.17 -21.81 26.67
CA LEU A 114 -16.45 -21.70 27.36
C LEU A 114 -17.50 -22.65 26.78
N ASN A 115 -17.60 -22.75 25.45
CA ASN A 115 -18.50 -23.69 24.81
C ASN A 115 -18.17 -25.16 25.14
N ALA A 116 -16.88 -25.52 25.16
CA ALA A 116 -16.44 -26.86 25.54
C ALA A 116 -16.75 -27.18 27.02
N LEU A 117 -16.63 -26.19 27.92
CA LEU A 117 -17.00 -26.35 29.33
C LEU A 117 -18.51 -26.55 29.51
N ILE A 118 -19.33 -25.80 28.76
CA ILE A 118 -20.79 -25.97 28.76
C ILE A 118 -21.18 -27.37 28.23
N GLN A 119 -20.55 -27.84 27.15
CA GLN A 119 -20.81 -29.16 26.57
C GLN A 119 -20.36 -30.32 27.48
N SER A 120 -19.16 -30.25 28.05
CA SER A 120 -18.64 -31.31 28.93
C SER A 120 -19.46 -31.48 30.22
N LYS A 121 -20.04 -30.39 30.74
CA LYS A 121 -21.02 -30.46 31.85
C LYS A 121 -22.36 -31.07 31.44
N ALA A 122 -22.73 -31.02 30.15
CA ALA A 122 -23.93 -31.69 29.63
C ALA A 122 -23.71 -33.19 29.37
N ASP A 123 -22.48 -33.60 28.98
CA ASP A 123 -22.17 -34.98 28.60
C ASP A 123 -21.77 -35.89 29.79
N ASN A 124 -21.30 -35.33 30.91
CA ASN A 124 -20.83 -36.10 32.09
C ASN A 124 -21.94 -36.68 33.01
N GLY A 125 -23.16 -36.87 32.49
CA GLY A 125 -24.00 -37.99 32.93
C GLY A 125 -24.66 -37.88 34.31
N ASP A 126 -25.19 -36.72 34.68
CA ASP A 126 -26.42 -36.70 35.50
C ASP A 126 -27.52 -35.97 34.73
N SER A 127 -28.21 -36.72 33.86
CA SER A 127 -29.35 -36.26 33.07
C SER A 127 -30.53 -35.78 33.92
N THR A 128 -30.42 -35.84 35.26
CA THR A 128 -31.40 -35.34 36.23
C THR A 128 -30.90 -34.16 37.05
N ALA A 129 -29.61 -33.83 37.03
CA ALA A 129 -29.09 -32.61 37.65
C ALA A 129 -29.23 -31.43 36.67
N SER A 130 -30.26 -30.62 36.87
CA SER A 130 -30.29 -29.29 36.25
C SER A 130 -29.00 -28.55 36.62
N PRO A 131 -28.35 -27.84 35.68
CA PRO A 131 -27.19 -27.00 35.99
C PRO A 131 -27.54 -26.13 37.19
N THR A 132 -26.69 -26.16 38.23
CA THR A 132 -27.00 -25.40 39.43
C THR A 132 -27.11 -23.92 39.08
N VAL A 133 -27.96 -23.18 39.78
CA VAL A 133 -28.12 -21.73 39.59
C VAL A 133 -26.77 -21.00 39.68
N LYS A 134 -25.81 -21.55 40.43
CA LYS A 134 -24.43 -21.07 40.53
C LYS A 134 -23.66 -21.24 39.22
N ASP A 135 -23.68 -22.43 38.61
CA ASP A 135 -23.04 -22.70 37.32
C ASP A 135 -23.60 -21.80 36.20
N ALA A 136 -24.92 -21.59 36.18
CA ALA A 136 -25.57 -20.72 35.20
C ALA A 136 -25.19 -19.24 35.38
N ARG A 137 -25.00 -18.79 36.64
CA ARG A 137 -24.54 -17.43 36.96
C ARG A 137 -23.08 -17.22 36.56
N ASP A 138 -22.20 -18.16 36.91
CA ASP A 138 -20.76 -18.07 36.60
C ASP A 138 -20.51 -18.05 35.08
N VAL A 139 -21.25 -18.87 34.32
CA VAL A 139 -21.21 -18.86 32.85
C VAL A 139 -21.80 -17.55 32.31
N SER A 140 -22.91 -17.07 32.85
CA SER A 140 -23.53 -15.81 32.40
C SER A 140 -22.62 -14.61 32.63
N GLU A 141 -21.92 -14.55 33.76
CA GLU A 141 -20.95 -13.50 34.08
C GLU A 141 -19.76 -13.54 33.11
N THR A 142 -19.25 -14.74 32.83
CA THR A 142 -18.18 -14.95 31.84
C THR A 142 -18.60 -14.49 30.43
N VAL A 143 -19.82 -14.85 29.99
CA VAL A 143 -20.35 -14.43 28.68
C VAL A 143 -20.49 -12.90 28.59
N LEU A 144 -20.96 -12.24 29.66
CA LEU A 144 -21.07 -10.78 29.71
C LEU A 144 -19.70 -10.11 29.65
N GLY A 145 -18.70 -10.62 30.39
CA GLY A 145 -17.33 -10.13 30.34
C GLY A 145 -16.70 -10.26 28.95
N LEU A 146 -16.88 -11.41 28.29
CA LEU A 146 -16.41 -11.64 26.92
C LEU A 146 -17.15 -10.74 25.91
N SER A 147 -18.45 -10.53 26.10
CA SER A 147 -19.26 -9.66 25.26
C SER A 147 -18.79 -8.21 25.32
N GLY A 148 -18.52 -7.68 26.53
CA GLY A 148 -17.99 -6.33 26.71
C GLY A 148 -16.61 -6.15 26.08
N ARG A 149 -15.72 -7.14 26.23
CA ARG A 149 -14.39 -7.10 25.59
C ARG A 149 -14.48 -7.15 24.05
N ALA A 150 -15.40 -7.93 23.49
CA ALA A 150 -15.62 -7.97 22.04
C ALA A 150 -16.20 -6.65 21.49
N GLU A 151 -17.01 -5.94 22.28
CA GLU A 151 -17.51 -4.61 21.93
C GLU A 151 -16.39 -3.56 21.91
N GLU A 152 -15.57 -3.53 22.96
CA GLU A 152 -14.44 -2.60 23.05
C GLU A 152 -13.43 -2.87 21.94
N LEU A 153 -13.12 -4.14 21.65
CA LEU A 153 -12.26 -4.49 20.52
C LEU A 153 -12.82 -3.99 19.18
N ALA A 154 -14.14 -4.09 18.96
CA ALA A 154 -14.77 -3.59 17.75
C ALA A 154 -14.64 -2.06 17.61
N LYS A 155 -14.81 -1.34 18.72
CA LYS A 155 -14.65 0.11 18.79
C LYS A 155 -13.20 0.52 18.51
N VAL A 156 -12.26 -0.09 19.21
CA VAL A 156 -10.82 0.19 19.08
C VAL A 156 -10.32 -0.14 17.67
N ALA A 157 -10.80 -1.24 17.06
CA ALA A 157 -10.47 -1.56 15.67
C ALA A 157 -11.02 -0.51 14.69
N ARG A 158 -12.21 0.03 14.93
CA ARG A 158 -12.79 1.11 14.10
C ARG A 158 -12.03 2.43 14.26
N GLU A 159 -11.67 2.80 15.49
CA GLU A 159 -10.82 3.97 15.77
C GLU A 159 -9.44 3.85 15.10
N ALA A 160 -8.93 2.63 14.96
CA ALA A 160 -7.70 2.32 14.23
C ALA A 160 -7.91 2.08 12.71
N GLU A 161 -9.13 2.30 12.19
CA GLU A 161 -9.51 2.14 10.78
C GLU A 161 -9.34 0.70 10.21
N PHE A 162 -9.44 -0.32 11.07
CA PHE A 162 -9.48 -1.72 10.67
C PHE A 162 -10.92 -2.22 10.62
N GLU A 163 -11.68 -1.76 9.62
CA GLU A 163 -13.14 -2.01 9.53
C GLU A 163 -13.51 -3.49 9.46
N GLU A 164 -12.73 -4.30 8.76
CA GLU A 164 -12.99 -5.74 8.70
C GLU A 164 -12.89 -6.40 10.09
N LEU A 165 -11.87 -6.02 10.86
CA LEU A 165 -11.66 -6.52 12.20
C LEU A 165 -12.74 -6.01 13.16
N ALA A 166 -13.14 -4.74 13.02
CA ALA A 166 -14.24 -4.16 13.77
C ALA A 166 -15.55 -4.92 13.52
N MET A 167 -15.85 -5.27 12.27
CA MET A 167 -17.02 -6.08 11.92
C MET A 167 -16.97 -7.48 12.55
N GLN A 168 -15.81 -8.15 12.52
CA GLN A 168 -15.65 -9.48 13.11
C GLN A 168 -15.84 -9.47 14.64
N ALA A 169 -15.21 -8.51 15.32
CA ALA A 169 -15.35 -8.33 16.77
C ALA A 169 -16.80 -7.99 17.16
N HIS A 170 -17.48 -7.13 16.38
CA HIS A 170 -18.88 -6.80 16.60
C HIS A 170 -19.80 -8.01 16.40
N ALA A 171 -19.55 -8.82 15.38
CA ALA A 171 -20.29 -10.07 15.16
C ALA A 171 -20.12 -11.06 16.33
N LEU A 172 -18.90 -11.14 16.90
CA LEU A 172 -18.63 -11.95 18.10
C LEU A 172 -19.41 -11.43 19.31
N HIS A 173 -19.41 -10.11 19.54
CA HIS A 173 -20.20 -9.46 20.58
C HIS A 173 -21.69 -9.82 20.47
N GLN A 174 -22.29 -9.69 19.28
CA GLN A 174 -23.70 -10.02 19.06
C GLN A 174 -24.01 -11.49 19.37
N ARG A 175 -23.13 -12.42 18.98
CA ARG A 175 -23.27 -13.85 19.29
C ARG A 175 -23.25 -14.10 20.80
N LEU A 176 -22.34 -13.45 21.53
CA LEU A 176 -22.24 -13.57 22.98
C LEU A 176 -23.46 -13.00 23.71
N GLN A 177 -23.98 -11.86 23.26
CA GLN A 177 -25.24 -11.32 23.80
C GLN A 177 -26.41 -12.30 23.60
N ALA A 178 -26.49 -12.95 22.44
CA ALA A 178 -27.53 -13.93 22.17
C ALA A 178 -27.41 -15.17 23.09
N ILE A 179 -26.19 -15.63 23.36
CA ILE A 179 -25.92 -16.72 24.31
C ILE A 179 -26.29 -16.31 25.73
N GLY A 180 -25.87 -15.12 26.18
CA GLY A 180 -26.19 -14.59 27.52
C GLY A 180 -27.69 -14.49 27.76
N LYS A 181 -28.46 -13.99 26.78
CA LYS A 181 -29.93 -13.92 26.83
C LYS A 181 -30.58 -15.31 26.96
N LYS A 182 -30.06 -16.32 26.24
CA LYS A 182 -30.56 -17.70 26.35
C LYS A 182 -30.29 -18.29 27.73
N LEU A 183 -29.09 -18.10 28.28
CA LEU A 183 -28.72 -18.59 29.61
C LEU A 183 -29.55 -17.94 30.73
N ALA A 184 -29.78 -16.64 30.64
CA ALA A 184 -30.66 -15.92 31.57
C ALA A 184 -32.10 -16.49 31.55
N LYS A 185 -32.62 -16.83 30.36
CA LYS A 185 -33.95 -17.44 30.22
C LYS A 185 -34.02 -18.84 30.85
N VAL A 186 -32.97 -19.65 30.72
CA VAL A 186 -32.91 -21.00 31.31
C VAL A 186 -32.81 -20.95 32.84
N GLY A 187 -32.01 -20.03 33.40
CA GLY A 187 -31.92 -19.84 34.86
C GLY A 187 -33.21 -19.38 35.53
N VAL A 188 -34.08 -18.67 34.79
CA VAL A 188 -35.41 -18.23 35.28
C VAL A 188 -36.46 -19.34 35.23
N VAL A 189 -36.35 -20.31 34.31
CA VAL A 189 -37.31 -21.42 34.21
C VAL A 189 -37.02 -22.55 35.22
N GLY A 190 -35.77 -22.72 35.66
CA GLY A 190 -35.40 -23.71 36.68
C GLY A 190 -35.60 -23.27 38.14
N SER A 191 -36.21 -22.11 38.40
CA SER A 191 -36.47 -21.55 39.74
C SER A 191 -37.97 -21.49 40.10
N ALA A 192 -38.82 -22.12 39.29
CA ALA A 192 -40.24 -22.36 39.54
C ALA A 192 -40.49 -23.86 39.73
#